data_AF-A0A1Q7Y8F4-F1
#
_entry.id   AF-A0A1Q7Y8F4-F1
#
_cell.length_a   1.000
_cell.length_b   1.000
_cell.length_c   1.000
_cell.angle_alpha   90.00
_cell.angle_beta   90.00
_cell.angle_gamma   90.00
#
_symmetry.space_group_name_H-M   'P 1'
#
loop_
_entity.id
_entity.type
_entity.pdbx_description
1 polymer ?
#
loop_
_entity_poly.entity_id
_entity_poly.type
_entity_poly.pdbx_seq_one_letter_code
_entity_poly.pdbx_strand_id
1 'polypeptide(L)'
;MNRIIIALFFILFLSACVDTQTCRVTGLVAHEFYEYTYTGSDGNTVNGSFEADDNGNHDIANVSSGVNCGDIRTDMVLVGEVY
;
A
#
# COMPACT_ATOMS: atom_id res chain seq x y z
N MET A 1 40.93 -38.03 -17.04
CA MET A 1 40.47 -37.15 -15.94
C MET A 1 40.12 -35.79 -16.55
N ASN A 2 38.90 -35.61 -17.07
CA ASN A 2 38.44 -34.31 -17.57
C ASN A 2 37.44 -33.73 -16.58
N ARG A 3 37.82 -32.63 -15.91
CA ARG A 3 36.94 -31.86 -15.04
C ARG A 3 36.31 -30.75 -15.87
N ILE A 4 35.04 -30.94 -16.25
CA ILE A 4 34.24 -29.87 -16.84
C ILE A 4 33.62 -29.09 -15.68
N ILE A 5 34.10 -27.87 -15.47
CA ILE A 5 33.48 -26.87 -14.60
C ILE A 5 32.41 -26.19 -15.46
N ILE A 6 31.16 -26.61 -15.36
CA ILE A 6 30.03 -25.85 -15.91
C ILE A 6 29.67 -24.80 -14.87
N ALA A 7 29.99 -23.55 -15.23
CA ALA A 7 29.65 -22.36 -14.47
C ALA A 7 28.15 -22.34 -14.14
N LEU A 8 27.83 -22.28 -12.84
CA LEU A 8 26.48 -21.95 -12.39
C LEU A 8 26.13 -20.57 -12.94
N PHE A 9 25.15 -20.53 -13.85
CA PHE A 9 24.38 -19.34 -14.14
C PHE A 9 23.63 -18.95 -12.86
N PHE A 10 24.27 -18.11 -12.05
CA PHE A 10 23.66 -17.44 -10.92
C PHE A 10 22.74 -16.37 -11.51
N ILE A 11 21.53 -16.77 -11.89
CA ILE A 11 20.46 -15.84 -12.25
C ILE A 11 20.12 -15.10 -10.95
N LEU A 12 20.75 -13.95 -10.76
CA LEU A 12 20.33 -12.95 -9.80
C LEU A 12 18.92 -12.52 -10.22
N PHE A 13 17.93 -13.09 -9.57
CA PHE A 13 16.61 -12.49 -9.47
C PHE A 13 16.82 -11.15 -8.74
N LEU A 14 17.19 -10.12 -9.50
CA LEU A 14 16.97 -8.73 -9.13
C LEU A 14 15.45 -8.54 -9.13
N SER A 15 14.78 -9.07 -8.09
CA SER A 15 13.46 -8.58 -7.76
C SER A 15 13.65 -7.08 -7.56
N ALA A 16 13.02 -6.27 -8.41
CA ALA A 16 12.81 -4.86 -8.11
C ALA A 16 12.04 -4.84 -6.78
N CYS A 17 12.78 -4.77 -5.68
CA CYS A 17 12.23 -4.58 -4.36
C CYS A 17 11.72 -3.14 -4.40
N VAL A 18 10.45 -2.97 -4.74
CA VAL A 18 9.80 -1.68 -4.58
C VAL A 18 9.73 -1.49 -3.08
N ASP A 19 10.58 -0.62 -2.54
CA ASP A 19 10.57 -0.30 -1.13
C ASP A 19 9.18 0.22 -0.77
N THR A 20 8.46 -0.52 0.07
CA THR A 20 7.13 -0.16 0.56
C THR A 20 7.16 0.19 2.05
N GLN A 21 6.14 0.92 2.49
CA GLN A 21 5.89 1.29 3.87
C GLN A 21 4.41 1.12 4.22
N THR A 22 4.11 1.20 5.51
CA THR A 22 2.75 1.26 6.02
C THR A 22 2.43 2.69 6.43
N CYS A 23 1.35 3.25 5.90
CA CYS A 23 0.84 4.55 6.28
C CYS A 23 -0.36 4.39 7.21
N ARG A 24 -0.27 4.96 8.41
CA ARG A 24 -1.39 4.97 9.36
C ARG A 24 -2.21 6.24 9.19
N VAL A 25 -3.51 6.06 8.93
CA VAL A 25 -4.51 7.12 8.98
C VAL A 25 -5.12 7.12 10.37
N THR A 26 -5.30 8.31 10.95
CA THR A 26 -5.81 8.49 12.33
C THR A 26 -6.88 9.57 12.36
N GLY A 27 -7.68 9.60 13.43
CA GLY A 27 -8.69 10.65 13.63
C GLY A 27 -9.97 10.39 12.83
N LEU A 28 -10.21 9.13 12.47
CA LEU A 28 -11.41 8.66 11.80
C LEU A 28 -12.49 8.37 12.83
N VAL A 29 -13.75 8.38 12.40
CA VAL A 29 -14.86 7.82 13.18
C VAL A 29 -14.76 6.29 13.11
N ALA A 30 -14.70 5.62 14.26
CA ALA A 30 -14.62 4.16 14.36
C ALA A 30 -15.82 3.48 13.68
N HIS A 31 -15.59 2.34 13.03
CA HIS A 31 -16.59 1.56 12.27
C HIS A 31 -17.21 2.24 11.06
N GLU A 32 -16.74 3.44 10.68
CA GLU A 32 -17.17 4.09 9.45
C GLU A 32 -16.30 3.65 8.26
N PHE A 33 -16.93 3.63 7.07
CA PHE A 33 -16.26 3.31 5.83
C PHE A 33 -15.66 4.56 5.18
N TYR A 34 -14.45 4.42 4.68
CA TYR A 34 -13.71 5.47 3.98
C TYR A 34 -13.18 4.94 2.66
N GLU A 35 -13.05 5.84 1.70
CA GLU A 35 -12.20 5.65 0.53
C GLU A 35 -10.90 6.42 0.71
N TYR A 36 -9.83 5.89 0.15
CA TYR A 36 -8.55 6.59 0.07
C TYR A 36 -8.03 6.64 -1.36
N THR A 37 -7.29 7.69 -1.67
CA THR A 37 -6.61 7.85 -2.96
C THR A 37 -5.24 8.49 -2.74
N TYR A 38 -4.22 7.95 -3.42
CA TYR A 38 -2.89 8.55 -3.50
C TYR A 38 -2.22 8.26 -4.85
N THR A 39 -1.22 9.06 -5.22
CA THR A 39 -0.37 8.82 -6.39
C THR A 39 0.96 8.26 -5.93
N GLY A 40 1.31 7.06 -6.41
CA GLY A 40 2.59 6.40 -6.17
C GLY A 40 3.76 7.17 -6.76
N SER A 41 4.97 6.85 -6.30
CA SER A 41 6.23 7.41 -6.83
C SER A 41 6.50 7.05 -8.30
N ASP A 42 5.84 6.01 -8.79
CA ASP A 42 5.83 5.59 -10.19
C ASP A 42 4.82 6.38 -11.04
N GLY A 43 4.07 7.30 -10.44
CA GLY A 43 3.03 8.10 -11.09
C GLY A 43 1.68 7.40 -11.20
N ASN A 44 1.54 6.18 -10.69
CA ASN A 44 0.28 5.46 -10.72
C ASN A 44 -0.64 5.90 -9.58
N THR A 45 -1.90 6.19 -9.89
CA THR A 45 -2.91 6.46 -8.86
C THR A 45 -3.45 5.15 -8.28
N VAL A 46 -3.46 5.06 -6.96
CA VAL A 46 -3.99 3.93 -6.19
C VAL A 46 -5.21 4.41 -5.43
N ASN A 47 -6.30 3.66 -5.54
CA ASN A 47 -7.54 3.88 -4.82
C ASN A 47 -7.90 2.61 -4.03
N GLY A 48 -8.55 2.78 -2.89
CA GLY A 48 -9.08 1.67 -2.11
C GLY A 48 -10.10 2.15 -1.10
N SER A 49 -10.68 1.21 -0.36
CA SER A 49 -11.64 1.48 0.69
C SER A 49 -11.33 0.64 1.92
N PHE A 50 -11.66 1.16 3.09
CA PHE A 50 -11.51 0.44 4.35
C PHE A 50 -12.53 0.90 5.39
N GLU A 51 -12.71 0.09 6.42
CA GLU A 51 -13.43 0.45 7.65
C GLU A 51 -12.41 0.87 8.72
N ALA A 52 -12.68 1.97 9.43
CA ALA A 52 -11.84 2.39 10.54
C ALA A 52 -11.96 1.43 11.73
N ASP A 53 -10.85 1.15 12.40
CA ASP A 53 -10.84 0.33 13.61
C ASP A 53 -11.55 0.98 14.80
N ASP A 54 -11.71 0.23 15.90
CA ASP A 54 -12.34 0.68 17.16
C ASP A 54 -11.72 1.97 17.72
N ASN A 55 -10.47 2.27 17.34
CA ASN A 55 -9.71 3.44 17.80
C ASN A 55 -9.72 4.59 16.78
N GLY A 56 -10.48 4.48 15.69
CA GLY A 56 -10.54 5.50 14.64
C GLY A 56 -9.28 5.56 13.78
N ASN A 57 -8.63 4.43 13.53
CA ASN A 57 -7.41 4.33 12.74
C ASN A 57 -7.52 3.26 11.64
N HIS A 58 -6.61 3.34 10.66
CA HIS A 58 -6.40 2.29 9.68
C HIS A 58 -4.96 2.29 9.15
N ASP A 59 -4.43 1.10 8.87
CA ASP A 59 -3.09 0.91 8.30
C ASP A 59 -3.19 0.55 6.81
N ILE A 60 -2.79 1.49 5.95
CA ILE A 60 -2.65 1.24 4.52
C ILE A 60 -1.26 0.64 4.30
N ALA A 61 -1.21 -0.66 4.07
CA ALA A 61 0.02 -1.40 3.80
C ALA A 61 0.46 -1.25 2.34
N ASN A 62 1.73 -1.58 2.08
CA ASN A 62 2.33 -1.62 0.74
C ASN A 62 2.30 -0.28 -0.02
N VAL A 63 2.26 0.84 0.70
CA VAL A 63 2.39 2.17 0.10
C VAL A 63 3.84 2.34 -0.37
N SER A 64 4.08 2.83 -1.58
CA SER A 64 5.45 3.08 -2.04
C SER A 64 6.17 4.04 -1.07
N SER A 65 7.40 3.73 -0.68
CA SER A 65 8.22 4.53 0.25
C SER A 65 8.49 5.97 -0.23
N GLY A 66 8.34 6.24 -1.53
CA GLY A 66 8.42 7.60 -2.09
C GLY A 66 7.16 8.44 -1.87
N VAL A 67 6.07 7.87 -1.34
CA VAL A 67 4.82 8.57 -1.04
C VAL A 67 4.87 9.11 0.38
N ASN A 68 4.55 10.38 0.56
CA ASN A 68 4.33 10.95 1.87
C ASN A 68 2.94 10.53 2.37
N CYS A 69 2.87 9.83 3.52
CA CYS A 69 1.58 9.39 4.08
C CYS A 69 0.59 10.54 4.33
N GLY A 70 1.09 11.76 4.54
CA GLY A 70 0.24 12.95 4.70
C GLY A 70 -0.46 13.41 3.41
N ASP A 71 -0.03 12.93 2.25
CA ASP A 71 -0.65 13.23 0.95
C ASP A 71 -1.80 12.26 0.60
N ILE A 72 -1.97 11.18 1.37
CA ILE A 72 -3.08 10.25 1.19
C ILE A 72 -4.37 10.97 1.58
N ARG A 73 -5.25 11.13 0.59
CA ARG A 73 -6.56 11.73 0.81
C ARG A 73 -7.54 10.65 1.23
N THR A 74 -8.34 10.94 2.24
CA THR A 74 -9.40 10.07 2.74
C THR A 74 -10.72 10.82 2.80
N ASP A 75 -11.76 10.18 2.32
CA ASP A 75 -13.11 10.73 2.28
C ASP A 75 -14.07 9.71 2.89
N MET A 76 -14.93 10.15 3.82
CA MET A 76 -15.94 9.29 4.43
C MET A 76 -16.98 8.89 3.38
N VAL A 77 -17.21 7.59 3.23
CA VAL A 77 -18.27 7.08 2.39
C VAL A 77 -19.53 7.05 3.22
N LEU A 78 -20.45 7.97 2.95
CA LEU A 78 -21.82 7.81 3.40
C LEU A 78 -22.41 6.62 2.63
N VAL A 79 -22.32 5.43 3.23
CA VAL A 79 -23.03 4.25 2.73
C VAL A 79 -24.50 4.57 2.90
N GLY A 80 -25.08 5.17 1.86
CA GLY A 80 -26.47 5.59 1.86
C GLY A 80 -27.33 4.40 2.24
N GLU A 81 -28.10 4.55 3.31
CA GLU A 81 -29.14 3.60 3.67
C GLU A 81 -30.05 3.44 2.44
N VAL A 82 -29.95 2.29 1.78
CA VAL A 82 -30.95 1.85 0.81
C VAL A 82 -32.16 1.44 1.65
N TYR A 83 -33.05 2.41 1.88
CA TYR A 83 -34.39 2.18 2.43
C TYR A 83 -35.26 1.39 1.45
#